data_AF-A0A6M7UEM8-F1
#
_entry.id   AF-A0A6M7UEM8-F1
#
_cell.length_a   1.000
_cell.length_b   1.000
_cell.length_c   1.000
_cell.angle_alpha   90.00
_cell.angle_beta   90.00
_cell.angle_gamma   90.00
#
_symmetry.space_group_name_H-M   'P 1'
#
loop_
_entity.id
_entity.type
_entity.pdbx_description
1 polymer ?
#
loop_
_entity_poly.entity_id
_entity_poly.type
_entity_poly.pdbx_seq_one_letter_code
_entity_poly.pdbx_strand_id
1 'polypeptide(L)'
;MWKLKVKKTEIKAPSKGELSPPSPGTLVTAAQRIHENIKAIEAHAAGIRERAIQIGRDLITVKIHKKHGDFLDYINVEFQMTPRTAQRYMRVAEFTDLNPETIDMKLPLSALYALMEANFAPEILEDIKQKGVPKTGVGIKKAIAAQHTADDVVTMMPVDPTAQKAHDKAVHNAVALLMEHLPEGTLAKLTKHCAAAGWHELTDALKEAAHGAH
;
A
#
# COMPACT_ATOMS: atom_id res chain seq x y z
N MET A 1 43.08 9.06 6.87
CA MET A 1 42.70 9.31 5.46
C MET A 1 43.53 8.40 4.56
N TRP A 2 43.07 7.20 4.22
CA TRP A 2 43.74 6.31 3.27
C TRP A 2 42.85 6.13 2.04
N LYS A 3 43.34 6.59 0.88
CA LYS A 3 42.65 6.41 -0.41
C LYS A 3 43.25 5.19 -1.11
N LEU A 4 42.47 4.12 -1.26
CA LEU A 4 42.80 3.03 -2.17
C LEU A 4 42.82 3.57 -3.61
N LYS A 5 43.99 3.54 -4.26
CA LYS A 5 44.13 3.72 -5.70
C LYS A 5 43.70 2.43 -6.40
N VAL A 6 42.46 2.36 -6.85
CA VAL A 6 42.02 1.32 -7.77
C VAL A 6 42.64 1.64 -9.14
N LYS A 7 43.59 0.82 -9.59
CA LYS A 7 44.11 0.90 -10.97
C LYS A 7 42.95 0.54 -11.91
N LYS A 8 42.58 1.48 -12.78
CA LYS A 8 41.60 1.27 -13.84
C LYS A 8 42.19 0.29 -14.84
N THR A 9 41.93 -1.01 -14.66
CA THR A 9 42.17 -2.00 -15.70
C THR A 9 41.23 -1.68 -16.84
N GLU A 10 41.77 -1.12 -17.92
CA GLU A 10 41.04 -0.96 -19.18
C GLU A 10 40.74 -2.36 -19.72
N ILE A 11 39.54 -2.85 -19.43
CA ILE A 11 38.99 -4.02 -20.11
C ILE A 11 38.68 -3.54 -21.53
N LYS A 12 39.59 -3.80 -22.47
CA LYS A 12 39.36 -3.59 -23.89
C LYS A 12 38.15 -4.43 -24.29
N ALA A 13 37.02 -3.77 -24.57
CA ALA A 13 35.83 -4.45 -25.06
C ALA A 13 36.21 -5.20 -26.35
N PRO A 14 35.88 -6.49 -26.49
CA PRO A 14 36.15 -7.22 -27.72
C PRO A 14 35.45 -6.53 -28.90
N SER A 15 36.17 -6.42 -30.02
CA SER A 15 35.63 -5.92 -31.28
C SER A 15 34.38 -6.72 -31.66
N LYS A 16 33.34 -6.06 -32.20
CA LYS A 16 32.01 -6.61 -32.51
C LYS A 16 31.99 -7.88 -33.39
N GLY A 17 33.13 -8.39 -33.86
CA GLY A 17 33.25 -9.58 -34.70
C GLY A 17 34.01 -10.78 -34.11
N GLU A 18 34.57 -10.73 -32.89
CA GLU A 18 35.40 -11.81 -32.32
C GLU A 18 34.74 -12.66 -31.22
N LEU A 19 33.48 -12.38 -30.88
CA LEU A 19 32.73 -13.21 -29.93
C LEU A 19 32.24 -14.46 -30.65
N SER A 20 33.04 -15.54 -30.59
CA SER A 20 32.55 -16.88 -30.91
C SER A 20 31.26 -17.12 -30.10
N PRO A 21 30.15 -17.52 -30.74
CA PRO A 21 28.88 -17.66 -30.05
C PRO A 21 29.05 -18.64 -28.89
N PRO A 22 28.52 -18.31 -27.69
CA PRO A 22 28.65 -19.19 -26.53
C PRO A 22 28.12 -20.56 -26.91
N SER A 23 28.90 -21.60 -26.61
CA SER A 23 28.49 -22.97 -26.90
C SER A 23 27.13 -23.26 -26.26
N PRO A 24 26.30 -24.15 -26.84
CA PRO A 24 25.01 -24.50 -26.27
C PRO A 24 25.09 -24.93 -24.78
N GLY A 25 26.16 -25.61 -24.36
CA GLY A 25 26.40 -25.96 -22.95
C GLY A 25 26.67 -24.75 -22.03
N THR A 26 27.32 -23.70 -22.54
CA THR A 26 27.51 -22.44 -21.81
C THR A 26 26.19 -21.68 -21.63
N LEU A 27 25.30 -21.75 -22.63
CA LEU A 27 23.97 -21.12 -22.56
C LEU A 27 23.05 -21.83 -21.56
N VAL A 28 23.03 -23.17 -21.58
CA VAL A 28 22.23 -23.97 -20.63
C VAL A 28 22.68 -23.73 -19.19
N THR A 29 23.99 -23.71 -18.92
CA THR A 29 24.51 -23.40 -17.58
C THR A 29 24.23 -21.95 -17.15
N ALA A 30 24.27 -20.98 -18.08
CA ALA A 30 23.88 -19.62 -17.78
C ALA A 30 22.38 -19.49 -17.44
N ALA A 31 21.51 -20.13 -18.22
CA ALA A 31 20.07 -20.14 -17.97
C ALA A 31 19.73 -20.80 -16.62
N GLN A 32 20.41 -21.89 -16.26
CA GLN A 32 20.26 -22.55 -14.96
C GLN A 32 20.59 -21.58 -13.80
N ARG A 33 21.75 -20.93 -13.86
CA ARG A 33 22.18 -19.95 -12.84
C ARG A 33 21.22 -18.76 -12.74
N ILE A 34 20.66 -18.30 -13.86
CA ILE A 34 19.67 -17.22 -13.87
C ILE A 34 18.41 -17.67 -13.13
N HIS A 35 17.89 -18.87 -13.40
CA HIS A 35 16.73 -19.39 -12.68
C HIS A 35 16.99 -19.54 -11.18
N GLU A 36 18.16 -20.06 -10.79
CA GLU A 36 18.55 -20.18 -9.38
C GLU A 36 18.61 -18.81 -8.68
N ASN A 37 19.21 -17.81 -9.34
CA ASN A 37 19.28 -16.45 -8.81
C ASN A 37 17.90 -15.79 -8.70
N ILE A 38 17.01 -16.00 -9.68
CA ILE A 38 15.62 -15.51 -9.61
C ILE A 38 14.92 -16.11 -8.39
N LYS A 39 15.00 -17.43 -8.21
CA LYS A 39 14.40 -18.12 -7.06
C LYS A 39 14.96 -17.61 -5.72
N ALA A 40 16.27 -17.37 -5.65
CA ALA A 40 16.90 -16.81 -4.46
C ALA A 40 16.37 -15.38 -4.16
N ILE A 41 16.27 -14.53 -5.19
CA ILE A 41 15.72 -13.17 -5.05
C ILE A 41 14.27 -13.22 -4.53
N GLU A 42 13.43 -14.11 -5.05
CA GLU A 42 12.04 -14.28 -4.60
C GLU A 42 11.96 -14.70 -3.13
N ALA A 43 12.80 -15.66 -2.71
CA ALA A 43 12.88 -16.09 -1.32
C ALA A 43 13.34 -14.95 -0.39
N HIS A 44 14.34 -14.17 -0.80
CA HIS A 44 14.78 -12.99 -0.05
C HIS A 44 13.67 -11.93 0.03
N ALA A 45 12.95 -11.68 -1.05
CA ALA A 45 11.84 -10.73 -1.06
C ALA A 45 10.71 -11.14 -0.10
N ALA A 46 10.38 -12.43 -0.03
CA ALA A 46 9.43 -12.96 0.94
C ALA A 46 9.89 -12.73 2.39
N GLY A 47 11.16 -13.05 2.68
CA GLY A 47 11.73 -12.81 4.01
C GLY A 47 11.82 -11.33 4.39
N ILE A 48 12.09 -10.44 3.43
CA ILE A 48 12.08 -8.98 3.65
C ILE A 48 10.68 -8.50 4.01
N ARG A 49 9.65 -8.98 3.29
CA ARG A 49 8.25 -8.65 3.57
C ARG A 49 7.85 -9.08 4.98
N GLU A 50 8.12 -10.33 5.37
CA GLU A 50 7.77 -10.85 6.70
C GLU A 50 8.44 -10.06 7.81
N ARG A 51 9.74 -9.74 7.66
CA ARG A 51 10.44 -8.87 8.61
C ARG A 51 9.86 -7.47 8.67
N ALA A 52 9.49 -6.87 7.54
CA ALA A 52 8.87 -5.55 7.52
C ALA A 52 7.53 -5.52 8.28
N ILE A 53 6.69 -6.55 8.10
CA ILE A 53 5.43 -6.70 8.85
C ILE A 53 5.72 -6.83 10.35
N GLN A 54 6.64 -7.72 10.74
CA GLN A 54 6.94 -7.94 12.16
C GLN A 54 7.53 -6.69 12.83
N ILE A 55 8.47 -6.01 12.17
CA ILE A 55 9.01 -4.73 12.63
C ILE A 55 7.88 -3.71 12.78
N GLY A 56 6.93 -3.65 11.85
CA GLY A 56 5.76 -2.79 11.95
C GLY A 56 4.94 -3.03 13.21
N ARG A 57 4.65 -4.30 13.53
CA ARG A 57 3.94 -4.70 14.76
C ARG A 57 4.71 -4.30 16.01
N ASP A 58 6.01 -4.59 16.05
CA ASP A 58 6.85 -4.25 17.20
C ASP A 58 6.95 -2.72 17.39
N LEU A 59 7.03 -1.96 16.30
CA LEU A 59 7.03 -0.49 16.32
C LEU A 59 5.71 0.08 16.87
N ILE A 60 4.56 -0.53 16.54
CA ILE A 60 3.26 -0.17 17.11
C ILE A 60 3.26 -0.39 18.61
N THR A 61 3.73 -1.56 19.08
CA THR A 61 3.87 -1.87 20.51
C THR A 61 4.78 -0.87 21.23
N VAL A 62 5.95 -0.57 20.66
CA VAL A 62 6.88 0.42 21.22
C VAL A 62 6.24 1.81 21.29
N LYS A 63 5.54 2.24 20.23
CA LYS A 63 4.91 3.55 20.16
C LYS A 63 3.90 3.79 21.28
N ILE A 64 3.15 2.76 21.69
CA ILE A 64 2.17 2.83 22.79
C ILE A 64 2.85 3.22 24.11
N HIS A 65 4.12 2.85 24.31
CA HIS A 65 4.85 3.07 25.55
C HIS A 65 5.73 4.34 25.53
N LYS A 66 5.70 5.12 24.45
CA LYS A 66 6.47 6.37 24.33
C LYS A 66 5.56 7.59 24.54
N LYS A 67 6.10 8.64 25.14
CA LYS A 67 5.41 9.93 25.25
C LYS A 67 5.16 10.51 23.85
N HIS A 68 4.09 11.29 23.71
CA HIS A 68 3.79 11.99 22.46
C HIS A 68 4.99 12.85 22.01
N GLY A 69 5.45 12.67 20.77
CA GLY A 69 6.59 13.40 20.19
C GLY A 69 7.91 12.61 20.20
N ASP A 70 8.21 11.86 21.26
CA ASP A 70 9.52 11.22 21.45
C ASP A 70 9.76 10.00 20.54
N PHE A 71 8.70 9.45 19.97
CA PHE A 71 8.78 8.21 19.19
C PHE A 71 9.70 8.37 17.97
N LEU A 72 9.60 9.46 17.21
CA LEU A 72 10.36 9.61 15.96
C LEU A 72 11.87 9.76 16.19
N ASP A 73 12.26 10.48 17.23
CA ASP A 73 13.67 10.64 17.61
C ASP A 73 14.24 9.32 18.13
N TYR A 74 13.45 8.59 18.93
CA TYR A 74 13.81 7.26 19.40
C TYR A 74 14.07 6.29 18.24
N ILE A 75 13.24 6.30 17.19
CA ILE A 75 13.45 5.46 16.01
C ILE A 75 14.78 5.74 15.32
N ASN A 76 15.14 7.02 15.18
CA ASN A 76 16.38 7.40 14.53
C ASN A 76 17.61 7.01 15.36
N VAL A 77 17.57 7.24 16.68
CA VAL A 77 18.70 6.96 17.59
C VAL A 77 18.89 5.46 17.80
N GLU A 78 17.83 4.73 18.12
CA GLU A 78 17.92 3.32 18.51
C GLU A 78 18.10 2.39 17.30
N PHE A 79 17.36 2.64 16.22
CA PHE A 79 17.27 1.71 15.09
C PHE A 79 17.93 2.22 13.82
N GLN A 80 18.49 3.44 13.82
CA GLN A 80 19.07 4.09 12.64
C GLN A 80 18.11 4.10 11.45
N MET A 81 16.81 4.22 11.73
CA MET A 81 15.74 4.15 10.76
C MET A 81 15.09 5.52 10.59
N THR A 82 14.72 5.88 9.36
CA THR A 82 13.98 7.13 9.15
C THR A 82 12.54 7.02 9.67
N PRO A 83 11.95 8.12 10.17
CA PRO A 83 10.52 8.19 10.52
C PRO A 83 9.60 7.64 9.42
N ARG A 84 9.91 7.93 8.15
CA ARG A 84 9.15 7.49 6.99
C ARG A 84 9.15 5.98 6.84
N THR A 85 10.29 5.32 7.02
CA THR A 85 10.40 3.86 6.94
C THR A 85 9.61 3.21 8.06
N ALA A 86 9.77 3.69 9.30
CA ALA A 86 9.04 3.16 10.46
C ALA A 86 7.52 3.26 10.27
N GLN A 87 7.02 4.44 9.88
CA GLN A 87 5.60 4.64 9.59
C GLN A 87 5.09 3.73 8.48
N ARG A 88 5.89 3.50 7.43
CA ARG A 88 5.53 2.58 6.35
C ARG A 88 5.40 1.14 6.85
N TYR A 89 6.34 0.64 7.66
CA TYR A 89 6.24 -0.69 8.24
C TYR A 89 5.04 -0.85 9.16
N MET A 90 4.78 0.13 10.03
CA MET A 90 3.60 0.13 10.89
C MET A 90 2.30 0.06 10.08
N ARG A 91 2.17 0.89 9.04
CA ARG A 91 0.99 0.85 8.16
C ARG A 91 0.84 -0.48 7.45
N VAL A 92 1.95 -1.10 6.99
CA VAL A 92 1.89 -2.44 6.39
C VAL A 92 1.34 -3.44 7.38
N ALA A 93 1.84 -3.42 8.62
CA ALA A 93 1.38 -4.33 9.68
C ALA A 93 -0.12 -4.16 9.95
N GLU A 94 -0.57 -2.93 10.20
CA GLU A 94 -1.99 -2.59 10.41
C GLU A 94 -2.85 -3.05 9.22
N PHE A 95 -2.40 -2.78 8.00
CA PHE A 95 -3.11 -3.17 6.78
C PHE A 95 -3.22 -4.70 6.65
N THR A 96 -2.15 -5.45 6.90
CA THR A 96 -2.16 -6.92 6.83
C THR A 96 -2.94 -7.57 7.97
N ASP A 97 -3.02 -6.92 9.14
CA ASP A 97 -3.83 -7.39 10.26
C ASP A 97 -5.33 -7.19 9.98
N LEU A 98 -5.69 -6.11 9.27
CA LEU A 98 -7.06 -5.85 8.81
C LEU A 98 -7.46 -6.69 7.59
N ASN A 99 -6.50 -7.04 6.73
CA ASN A 99 -6.71 -7.74 5.46
C ASN A 99 -5.82 -9.00 5.39
N PRO A 100 -6.08 -10.04 6.21
CA PRO A 100 -5.21 -11.21 6.35
C PRO A 100 -5.01 -11.98 5.04
N GLU A 101 -5.97 -11.94 4.12
CA GLU A 101 -5.87 -12.54 2.79
C GLU A 101 -4.69 -12.00 1.96
N THR A 102 -4.21 -10.78 2.25
CA THR A 102 -3.04 -10.21 1.60
C THR A 102 -1.74 -10.94 1.96
N ILE A 103 -1.72 -11.59 3.13
CA ILE A 103 -0.64 -12.49 3.57
C ILE A 103 -0.66 -13.77 2.73
N ASP A 104 -1.83 -14.39 2.59
CA ASP A 104 -2.04 -15.64 1.83
C ASP A 104 -1.72 -15.46 0.34
N MET A 105 -2.02 -14.29 -0.20
CA MET A 105 -1.73 -13.93 -1.59
C MET A 105 -0.22 -13.80 -1.89
N LYS A 106 0.63 -13.79 -0.85
CA LYS A 106 2.09 -13.64 -0.92
C LYS A 106 2.53 -12.42 -1.72
N LEU A 107 1.78 -11.31 -1.60
CA LEU A 107 2.11 -10.07 -2.28
C LEU A 107 3.51 -9.57 -1.86
N PRO A 108 4.34 -9.04 -2.78
CA PRO A 108 5.60 -8.43 -2.39
C PRO A 108 5.37 -7.14 -1.62
N LEU A 109 6.36 -6.73 -0.82
CA LEU A 109 6.29 -5.52 0.00
C LEU A 109 5.97 -4.25 -0.81
N SER A 110 6.43 -4.16 -2.07
CA SER A 110 6.12 -3.05 -2.96
C SER A 110 4.65 -3.00 -3.38
N ALA A 111 3.98 -4.15 -3.50
CA ALA A 111 2.55 -4.23 -3.76
C ALA A 111 1.75 -3.80 -2.53
N LEU A 112 2.16 -4.22 -1.32
CA LEU A 112 1.55 -3.76 -0.07
C LEU A 112 1.67 -2.24 0.08
N TYR A 113 2.84 -1.65 -0.23
CA TYR A 113 2.98 -0.20 -0.28
C TYR A 113 2.03 0.49 -1.26
N ALA A 114 1.80 -0.11 -2.43
CA ALA A 114 0.87 0.43 -3.41
C ALA A 114 -0.58 0.38 -2.94
N LEU A 115 -1.00 -0.72 -2.32
CA LEU A 115 -2.37 -0.87 -1.81
C LEU A 115 -2.70 0.14 -0.73
N MET A 116 -1.75 0.43 0.17
CA MET A 116 -1.96 1.42 1.24
C MET A 116 -1.91 2.88 0.78
N GLU A 117 -1.23 3.17 -0.34
CA GLU A 117 -1.16 4.52 -0.90
C GLU A 117 -2.43 4.88 -1.69
N ALA A 118 -3.21 3.88 -2.10
CA ALA A 118 -4.51 4.06 -2.72
C ALA A 118 -5.61 4.17 -1.65
N ASN A 119 -6.69 4.88 -1.97
CA ASN A 119 -7.93 4.77 -1.20
C ASN A 119 -8.48 3.36 -1.43
N PHE A 120 -7.94 2.40 -0.69
CA PHE A 120 -8.05 0.97 -0.91
C PHE A 120 -9.51 0.53 -1.00
N ALA A 121 -9.91 0.06 -2.18
CA ALA A 121 -11.17 -0.64 -2.42
C ALA A 121 -10.93 -2.15 -2.25
N PRO A 122 -11.65 -2.86 -1.35
CA PRO A 122 -11.50 -4.30 -1.14
C PRO A 122 -11.62 -5.13 -2.43
N GLU A 123 -12.38 -4.64 -3.40
CA GLU A 123 -12.62 -5.26 -4.71
C GLU A 123 -11.33 -5.46 -5.50
N ILE A 124 -10.29 -4.64 -5.26
CA ILE A 124 -8.97 -4.78 -5.88
C ILE A 124 -8.33 -6.12 -5.53
N LEU A 125 -8.55 -6.63 -4.32
CA LEU A 125 -7.97 -7.90 -3.91
C LEU A 125 -8.60 -9.06 -4.68
N GLU A 126 -9.90 -9.00 -4.95
CA GLU A 126 -10.58 -9.99 -5.81
C GLU A 126 -10.08 -9.91 -7.25
N ASP A 127 -9.87 -8.71 -7.78
CA ASP A 127 -9.27 -8.52 -9.09
C ASP A 127 -7.85 -9.08 -9.17
N ILE A 128 -7.03 -8.92 -8.13
CA ILE A 128 -5.69 -9.52 -8.09
C ILE A 128 -5.76 -11.04 -8.02
N LYS A 129 -6.76 -11.61 -7.32
CA LYS A 129 -6.98 -13.07 -7.24
C LYS A 129 -7.43 -13.64 -8.59
N GLN A 130 -8.37 -12.98 -9.26
CA GLN A 130 -9.09 -13.53 -10.41
C GLN A 130 -8.51 -13.13 -11.77
N LYS A 131 -8.03 -11.88 -11.93
CA LYS A 131 -7.67 -11.30 -13.24
C LYS A 131 -6.19 -11.43 -13.60
N GLY A 132 -5.41 -12.18 -12.83
CA GLY A 132 -3.98 -12.40 -13.11
C GLY A 132 -3.15 -11.11 -13.09
N VAL A 133 -3.59 -10.09 -12.34
CA VAL A 133 -2.86 -8.81 -12.21
C VAL A 133 -1.45 -9.11 -11.72
N PRO A 134 -0.40 -8.54 -12.35
CA PRO A 134 0.96 -8.72 -11.86
C PRO A 134 1.05 -8.27 -10.41
N LYS A 135 1.39 -9.20 -9.51
CA LYS A 135 1.58 -8.99 -8.07
C LYS A 135 2.85 -8.17 -7.81
N THR A 136 2.94 -6.97 -8.37
CA THR A 136 4.06 -6.04 -8.28
C THR A 136 3.52 -4.67 -7.95
N GLY A 137 4.28 -3.82 -7.26
CA GLY A 137 3.83 -2.46 -6.94
C GLY A 137 3.35 -1.67 -8.16
N VAL A 138 3.99 -1.82 -9.32
CA VAL A 138 3.57 -1.14 -10.57
C VAL A 138 2.27 -1.73 -11.11
N GLY A 139 2.15 -3.06 -11.15
CA GLY A 139 0.94 -3.73 -11.61
C GLY A 139 -0.28 -3.36 -10.76
N ILE A 140 -0.10 -3.35 -9.44
CA ILE A 140 -1.15 -2.96 -8.50
C ILE A 140 -1.53 -1.48 -8.68
N LYS A 141 -0.57 -0.56 -8.77
CA LYS A 141 -0.85 0.87 -9.03
C LYS A 141 -1.63 1.08 -10.32
N LYS A 142 -1.31 0.33 -11.37
CA LYS A 142 -2.05 0.40 -12.64
C LYS A 142 -3.48 -0.14 -12.50
N ALA A 143 -3.69 -1.22 -11.75
CA ALA A 143 -5.02 -1.77 -11.49
C ALA A 143 -5.90 -0.79 -10.70
N ILE A 144 -5.35 -0.21 -9.62
CA ILE A 144 -6.01 0.86 -8.84
C ILE A 144 -6.43 2.01 -9.76
N ALA A 145 -5.52 2.51 -10.59
CA ALA A 145 -5.81 3.62 -11.49
C ALA A 145 -6.92 3.28 -12.50
N ALA A 146 -6.93 2.05 -13.03
CA ALA A 146 -7.95 1.59 -13.96
C ALA A 146 -9.34 1.49 -13.31
N GLN A 147 -9.41 1.11 -12.02
CA GLN A 147 -10.68 1.03 -11.30
C GLN A 147 -11.26 2.43 -11.02
N HIS A 148 -10.44 3.38 -10.56
CA HIS A 148 -10.90 4.76 -10.41
C HIS A 148 -11.44 5.34 -11.73
N THR A 149 -10.78 5.07 -12.86
CA THR A 149 -11.31 5.51 -14.16
C THR A 149 -12.61 4.81 -14.57
N ALA A 150 -12.86 3.57 -14.12
CA ALA A 150 -14.10 2.86 -14.41
C ALA A 150 -15.25 3.39 -13.54
N ASP A 151 -14.99 3.65 -12.26
CA ASP A 151 -15.96 4.25 -11.33
C ASP A 151 -16.37 5.66 -11.79
N ASP A 152 -15.42 6.45 -12.31
CA ASP A 152 -15.68 7.77 -12.92
C ASP A 152 -16.58 7.68 -14.18
N VAL A 153 -16.47 6.60 -14.95
CA VAL A 153 -17.31 6.37 -16.14
C VAL A 153 -18.71 5.88 -15.75
N VAL A 154 -18.82 5.05 -14.70
CA VAL A 154 -20.11 4.59 -14.15
C VAL A 154 -20.90 5.74 -13.52
N THR A 155 -20.24 6.68 -12.84
CA THR A 155 -20.88 7.91 -12.31
C THR A 155 -21.37 8.86 -13.40
N MET A 156 -20.90 8.73 -14.64
CA MET A 156 -21.36 9.52 -15.80
C MET A 156 -22.59 8.93 -16.51
N MET A 157 -23.02 7.70 -16.19
CA MET A 157 -24.33 7.19 -16.62
C MET A 157 -25.42 7.77 -15.71
N PRO A 158 -26.61 8.11 -16.24
CA PRO A 158 -27.69 8.62 -15.41
C PRO A 158 -28.07 7.56 -14.37
N VAL A 159 -27.79 7.86 -13.10
CA VAL A 159 -28.15 7.01 -11.96
C VAL A 159 -29.67 6.83 -11.95
N ASP A 160 -30.15 5.60 -11.73
CA ASP A 160 -31.57 5.33 -11.55
C ASP A 160 -32.10 6.23 -10.41
N PRO A 161 -33.02 7.17 -10.70
CA PRO A 161 -33.49 8.15 -9.72
C PRO A 161 -34.18 7.48 -8.51
N THR A 162 -34.66 6.25 -8.68
CA THR A 162 -35.25 5.46 -7.58
C THR A 162 -34.18 4.93 -6.64
N ALA A 163 -33.05 4.45 -7.19
CA ALA A 163 -31.93 3.95 -6.42
C ALA A 163 -31.19 5.09 -5.70
N GLN A 164 -30.99 6.24 -6.38
CA GLN A 164 -30.37 7.42 -5.75
C GLN A 164 -31.20 7.92 -4.57
N LYS A 165 -32.52 8.02 -4.73
CA LYS A 165 -33.41 8.47 -3.65
C LYS A 165 -33.40 7.51 -2.44
N ALA A 166 -33.24 6.21 -2.67
CA ALA A 166 -33.12 5.23 -1.59
C ALA A 166 -31.78 5.36 -0.85
N HIS A 167 -30.68 5.58 -1.60
CA HIS A 167 -29.35 5.85 -1.07
C HIS A 167 -29.32 7.12 -0.23
N ASP A 168 -29.81 8.24 -0.75
CA ASP A 168 -29.87 9.53 -0.04
C ASP A 168 -30.65 9.42 1.28
N LYS A 169 -31.77 8.68 1.26
CA LYS A 169 -32.57 8.42 2.45
C LYS A 169 -31.82 7.57 3.48
N ALA A 170 -31.05 6.58 3.04
CA ALA A 170 -30.24 5.74 3.93
C ALA A 170 -29.13 6.54 4.60
N VAL A 171 -28.44 7.41 3.84
CA VAL A 171 -27.41 8.32 4.38
C VAL A 171 -28.02 9.27 5.41
N HIS A 172 -29.17 9.89 5.11
CA HIS A 172 -29.87 10.76 6.06
C HIS A 172 -30.27 10.04 7.36
N ASN A 173 -30.82 8.83 7.26
CA ASN A 173 -31.20 8.04 8.44
C ASN A 173 -29.98 7.67 9.30
N ALA A 174 -28.85 7.33 8.67
CA ALA A 174 -27.62 7.02 9.37
C ALA A 174 -27.08 8.25 10.12
N VAL A 175 -27.10 9.43 9.49
CA VAL A 175 -26.70 10.69 10.13
C VAL A 175 -27.59 11.02 11.32
N ALA A 176 -28.91 10.86 11.18
CA ALA A 176 -29.85 11.10 12.28
C ALA A 176 -29.57 10.21 13.51
N LEU A 177 -29.35 8.90 13.28
CA LEU A 177 -28.98 7.96 14.35
C LEU A 177 -27.65 8.31 15.02
N LEU A 178 -26.66 8.74 14.23
CA LEU A 178 -25.37 9.16 14.77
C LEU A 178 -25.52 10.41 15.63
N MET A 179 -26.32 11.40 15.21
CA MET A 179 -26.56 12.61 15.99
C MET A 179 -27.36 12.34 17.28
N GLU A 180 -28.27 11.38 17.26
CA GLU A 180 -29.03 10.97 18.45
C GLU A 180 -28.16 10.29 19.50
N HIS A 181 -27.18 9.48 19.06
CA HIS A 181 -26.42 8.59 19.96
C HIS A 181 -25.00 9.05 20.25
N LEU A 182 -24.46 10.05 19.55
CA LEU A 182 -23.10 10.52 19.74
C LEU A 182 -23.06 11.97 20.21
N PRO A 183 -22.19 12.31 21.18
CA PRO A 183 -21.99 13.70 21.57
C PRO A 183 -21.29 14.48 20.46
N GLU A 184 -21.54 15.79 20.39
CA GLU A 184 -21.00 16.69 19.35
C GLU A 184 -19.49 16.59 19.17
N GLY A 185 -18.73 16.47 20.27
CA GLY A 185 -17.29 16.30 20.23
C GLY A 185 -16.82 15.00 19.57
N THR A 186 -17.64 13.95 19.60
CA THR A 186 -17.38 12.68 18.91
C THR A 186 -17.81 12.76 17.45
N LEU A 187 -18.93 13.43 17.16
CA LEU A 187 -19.37 13.69 15.79
C LEU A 187 -18.34 14.50 15.01
N ALA A 188 -17.78 15.57 15.59
CA ALA A 188 -16.74 16.37 14.96
C ALA A 188 -15.48 15.56 14.60
N LYS A 189 -15.10 14.61 15.48
CA LYS A 189 -13.99 13.68 15.21
C LYS A 189 -14.36 12.70 14.12
N LEU A 190 -15.56 12.12 14.16
CA LEU A 190 -16.07 11.21 13.15
C LEU A 190 -16.08 11.87 11.77
N THR A 191 -16.63 13.08 11.64
CA THR A 191 -16.63 13.86 10.39
C THR A 191 -15.20 14.07 9.85
N LYS A 192 -14.22 14.35 10.72
CA LYS A 192 -12.82 14.47 10.32
C LYS A 192 -12.22 13.15 9.84
N HIS A 193 -12.58 12.03 10.48
CA HIS A 193 -12.14 10.70 10.07
C HIS A 193 -12.78 10.26 8.74
N CYS A 194 -14.08 10.52 8.54
CA CYS A 194 -14.77 10.27 7.28
C CYS A 194 -14.13 11.06 6.13
N ALA A 195 -13.79 12.34 6.36
CA ALA A 195 -13.10 13.16 5.37
C ALA A 195 -11.72 12.61 5.00
N ALA A 196 -10.95 12.14 5.99
CA ALA A 196 -9.64 11.53 5.77
C ALA A 196 -9.71 10.16 5.07
N ALA A 197 -10.83 9.46 5.21
CA ALA A 197 -11.12 8.18 4.56
C ALA A 197 -11.78 8.34 3.17
N GLY A 198 -12.00 9.56 2.69
CA GLY A 198 -12.63 9.82 1.39
C GLY A 198 -14.14 9.56 1.34
N TRP A 199 -14.81 9.46 2.49
CA TRP A 199 -16.26 9.28 2.57
C TRP A 199 -16.99 10.62 2.45
N HIS A 200 -16.88 11.26 1.28
CA HIS A 200 -17.32 12.63 1.06
C HIS A 200 -18.83 12.83 1.26
N GLU A 201 -19.67 11.94 0.76
CA GLU A 201 -21.13 12.02 0.92
C GLU A 201 -21.57 12.02 2.39
N LEU A 202 -21.05 11.09 3.20
CA LEU A 202 -21.35 11.05 4.63
C LEU A 202 -20.76 12.26 5.37
N THR A 203 -19.57 12.69 4.97
CA THR A 203 -18.90 13.86 5.55
C THR A 203 -19.72 15.13 5.35
N ASP A 204 -20.26 15.32 4.16
CA ASP A 204 -21.04 16.51 3.83
C ASP A 204 -22.43 16.46 4.49
N ALA A 205 -23.07 15.29 4.51
CA ALA A 205 -24.32 15.09 5.26
C ALA A 205 -24.16 15.35 6.77
N LEU A 206 -23.05 14.93 7.39
CA LEU A 206 -22.74 15.23 8.79
C LEU A 206 -22.51 16.73 9.05
N LYS A 207 -21.88 17.46 8.11
CA LYS A 207 -21.69 18.91 8.22
C LYS A 207 -23.00 19.67 8.08
N GLU A 208 -23.82 19.30 7.10
CA GLU A 208 -25.13 19.91 6.87
C GLU A 208 -26.03 19.75 8.10
N ALA A 209 -26.10 18.54 8.66
CA ALA A 209 -26.91 18.28 9.85
C ALA A 209 -26.39 19.03 11.10
N ALA A 210 -25.07 19.22 11.22
CA ALA A 210 -24.48 20.04 12.28
C ALA A 210 -24.75 21.55 12.10
N HIS A 211 -25.01 22.03 10.88
CA HIS A 211 -25.34 23.44 10.61
C HIS A 211 -26.85 23.74 10.71
N GLY A 212 -27.70 22.73 10.58
CA GLY A 212 -29.16 22.84 10.73
C GLY A 212 -29.71 22.69 12.15
N ALA A 213 -28.86 22.43 13.16
CA ALA A 213 -29.24 22.22 14.55
C ALA A 213 -29.20 23.50 15.43
N HIS A 214 -29.12 24.68 14.81
CA HIS A 214 -29.11 26.00 15.48
C HIS A 214 -30.44 26.76 15.33
#